data_AF-A0A958P624-F1
#
_entry.id   AF-A0A958P624-F1
#
_cell.length_a   1.000
_cell.length_b   1.000
_cell.length_c   1.000
_cell.angle_alpha   90.00
_cell.angle_beta   90.00
_cell.angle_gamma   90.00
#
_symmetry.space_group_name_H-M   'P 1'
#
loop_
_entity.id
_entity.type
_entity.pdbx_description
1 polymer ?
#
loop_
_entity_poly.entity_id
_entity_poly.type
_entity_poly.pdbx_seq_one_letter_code
_entity_poly.pdbx_strand_id
1 'polypeptide(L)' 'MQGRNLIKEICSSTDLPEELLEKELLALIDSSNLNSETVTLENLRDLLSLYLQDVLLEAKSTLP' A
#
# COMPACT_ATOMS: atom_id res chain seq x y z
N MET A 1 -11.19 3.96 -11.26
CA MET A 1 -10.19 4.96 -10.80
C MET A 1 -8.81 4.31 -10.82
N GLN A 2 -7.75 5.07 -11.10
CA GLN A 2 -6.39 4.56 -11.24
C GLN A 2 -5.36 5.63 -10.87
N GLY A 3 -4.11 5.20 -10.69
CA GLY A 3 -2.95 6.05 -10.49
C GLY A 3 -3.01 6.89 -9.23
N ARG A 4 -2.42 8.09 -9.29
CA ARG A 4 -2.38 9.04 -8.16
C ARG A 4 -3.76 9.42 -7.63
N ASN A 5 -4.78 9.48 -8.48
CA ASN A 5 -6.13 9.81 -8.03
C ASN A 5 -6.72 8.70 -7.14
N LEU A 6 -6.39 7.44 -7.43
CA LEU A 6 -6.76 6.32 -6.58
C LEU A 6 -6.04 6.39 -5.23
N ILE A 7 -4.73 6.69 -5.22
CA ILE A 7 -3.93 6.82 -4.00
C ILE A 7 -4.51 7.92 -3.10
N LYS A 8 -4.79 9.10 -3.67
CA LYS A 8 -5.40 10.22 -2.93
C LYS A 8 -6.76 9.87 -2.33
N GLU A 9 -7.62 9.22 -3.11
CA GLU A 9 -8.93 8.78 -2.62
C GLU A 9 -8.78 7.86 -1.42
N ILE A 10 -7.89 6.84 -1.51
CA ILE A 10 -7.61 5.91 -0.42
C ILE A 10 -7.12 6.67 0.81
N CYS A 11 -6.16 7.58 0.65
CA CYS A 11 -5.65 8.37 1.77
C CYS A 11 -6.76 9.16 2.47
N SER A 12 -7.59 9.86 1.69
CA SER A 12 -8.71 10.64 2.22
C SER A 12 -9.88 9.81 2.78
N SER A 13 -9.96 8.52 2.43
CA SER A 13 -11.01 7.60 2.86
C SER A 13 -10.67 6.85 4.15
N THR A 14 -9.45 7.02 4.66
CA THR A 14 -8.98 6.37 5.89
C THR A 14 -8.90 7.38 7.02
N ASP A 15 -9.11 6.93 8.25
CA ASP A 15 -8.83 7.72 9.46
C ASP A 15 -7.33 7.73 9.82
N LEU A 16 -6.44 7.54 8.83
CA LEU A 16 -5.00 7.51 9.00
C LEU A 16 -4.38 8.86 8.57
N PRO A 17 -3.20 9.23 9.11
CA PRO A 17 -2.52 10.45 8.68
C PRO A 17 -2.18 10.40 7.18
N GLU A 18 -2.81 11.26 6.38
CA GLU A 18 -2.74 11.22 4.92
C GLU A 18 -1.30 11.25 4.38
N GLU A 19 -0.46 12.16 4.88
CA GLU A 19 0.94 12.28 4.42
C GLU A 19 1.77 11.02 4.70
N LEU A 20 1.54 10.38 5.84
CA LEU A 20 2.25 9.14 6.21
C LEU A 20 1.77 7.99 5.34
N LEU A 21 0.47 7.89 5.13
CA LEU A 21 -0.13 6.83 4.32
C LEU A 21 0.24 6.97 2.84
N GLU A 22 0.21 8.17 2.29
CA GLU A 22 0.61 8.42 0.90
C GLU A 22 2.08 8.04 0.67
N LYS A 23 2.97 8.46 1.59
CA LYS A 23 4.38 8.10 1.54
C LYS A 23 4.61 6.59 1.57
N GLU A 24 3.90 5.89 2.46
CA GLU A 24 4.02 4.44 2.59
C GLU A 24 3.49 3.71 1.35
N LEU A 25 2.31 4.11 0.85
CA LEU A 25 1.73 3.54 -0.36
C LEU A 25 2.64 3.74 -1.58
N LEU A 26 3.21 4.94 -1.74
CA LEU A 26 4.16 5.21 -2.82
C LEU A 26 5.43 4.37 -2.67
N ALA A 27 5.97 4.23 -1.45
CA ALA A 27 7.13 3.38 -1.20
C ALA A 27 6.85 1.90 -1.54
N LEU A 28 5.66 1.39 -1.18
CA LEU A 28 5.25 0.03 -1.53
C LEU A 28 5.12 -0.15 -3.05
N ILE A 29 4.49 0.81 -3.73
CA ILE A 29 4.34 0.79 -5.20
C ILE A 29 5.72 0.82 -5.87
N ASP A 30 6.62 1.70 -5.44
CA ASP A 30 7.97 1.86 -5.99
C ASP A 30 8.86 0.64 -5.71
N SER A 31 8.65 -0.03 -4.57
CA SER A 31 9.33 -1.30 -4.24
C SER A 31 8.80 -2.48 -5.05
N SER A 32 7.64 -2.32 -5.69
CA SER A 32 7.05 -3.27 -6.60
C SER A 32 7.31 -2.86 -8.06
N ASN A 33 7.10 -3.76 -9.02
CA ASN A 33 7.27 -3.44 -10.44
C ASN A 33 6.04 -2.71 -11.03
N LEU A 34 5.33 -1.91 -10.21
CA LEU A 34 4.13 -1.17 -10.56
C LEU A 34 4.43 0.31 -10.80
N ASN A 35 3.54 1.00 -11.51
CA ASN A 35 3.67 2.42 -11.81
C ASN A 35 2.57 3.20 -11.09
N SER A 36 2.95 4.18 -10.27
CA SER A 36 2.05 5.02 -9.48
C SER A 36 1.09 5.89 -10.32
N GLU A 37 1.37 6.10 -11.61
CA GLU A 37 0.46 6.79 -12.55
C GLU A 37 -0.63 5.87 -13.11
N THR A 38 -0.39 4.56 -13.15
CA THR A 38 -1.28 3.59 -13.82
C THR A 38 -1.79 2.49 -12.90
N VAL A 39 -1.41 2.51 -11.62
CA VAL A 39 -1.79 1.48 -10.65
C VAL A 39 -3.31 1.40 -10.50
N THR A 40 -3.85 0.19 -10.48
CA THR A 40 -5.28 -0.06 -10.31
C THR A 40 -5.60 -0.50 -8.88
N LEU A 41 -6.89 -0.49 -8.52
CA LEU A 41 -7.33 -0.99 -7.22
C LEU A 41 -7.00 -2.47 -7.00
N GLU A 42 -7.04 -3.28 -8.06
CA GLU A 42 -6.65 -4.69 -7.96
C GLU A 42 -5.16 -4.83 -7.67
N ASN A 43 -4.31 -4.05 -8.36
CA ASN A 43 -2.87 -4.07 -8.09
C ASN A 43 -2.55 -3.66 -6.64
N LEU A 44 -3.22 -2.63 -6.11
CA LEU A 44 -3.05 -2.23 -4.72
C LEU A 44 -3.55 -3.30 -3.74
N ARG A 45 -4.67 -3.96 -4.05
CA ARG A 45 -5.19 -5.05 -3.21
C ARG A 45 -4.20 -6.20 -3.11
N ASP A 46 -3.63 -6.62 -4.23
CA ASP A 46 -2.64 -7.70 -4.28
C ASP A 46 -1.37 -7.30 -3.53
N LEU A 47 -0.87 -6.08 -3.78
CA LEU A 47 0.32 -5.52 -3.13
C LEU A 47 0.15 -5.45 -1.61
N LEU A 48 -0.97 -4.92 -1.12
CA LEU A 48 -1.25 -4.80 0.31
C LEU A 48 -1.44 -6.18 0.97
N SER A 49 -1.96 -7.16 0.23
CA SER A 49 -2.08 -8.54 0.74
C SER A 49 -0.72 -9.18 0.97
N LEU A 50 0.24 -8.95 0.06
CA LEU A 50 1.63 -9.40 0.22
C LEU A 50 2.31 -8.68 1.38
N TYR A 51 2.18 -7.35 1.46
CA TYR A 51 2.70 -6.56 2.57
C TYR A 51 2.18 -7.07 3.92
N LEU A 52 0.87 -7.29 4.04
CA LEU A 52 0.27 -7.83 5.27
C LEU A 52 0.81 -9.21 5.59
N GLN A 53 1.01 -10.08 4.60
CA GLN A 53 1.59 -11.39 4.80
C GLN A 53 3.01 -11.29 5.36
N ASP A 54 3.85 -10.42 4.82
CA ASP A 54 5.22 -10.22 5.28
C ASP A 54 5.26 -9.71 6.73
N VAL A 55 4.41 -8.73 7.06
CA VAL A 55 4.25 -8.21 8.43
C VAL A 55 3.84 -9.32 9.40
N LEU A 56 2.90 -10.19 9.01
CA LEU A 56 2.44 -11.30 9.84
C LEU A 56 3.52 -12.37 10.04
N LEU A 57 4.34 -12.63 9.02
CA LEU A 57 5.48 -13.56 9.10
C LEU A 57 6.58 -13.03 10.04
N GLU A 58 6.87 -11.72 9.97
CA GLU A 58 7.82 -11.06 10.86
C GLU A 58 7.31 -11.09 12.32
N ALA A 59 6.04 -10.73 12.53
CA ALA A 59 5.40 -10.80 13.84
C ALA A 59 5.41 -12.22 14.42
N LYS A 60 5.19 -13.24 13.59
CA LYS A 60 5.28 -14.64 14.01
C LYS A 60 6.71 -15.05 14.40
N SER A 61 7.70 -14.57 13.67
CA SER A 61 9.13 -14.89 13.91
C SER A 61 9.69 -14.20 15.15
N THR A 62 9.05 -13.12 15.60
CA THR A 62 9.40 -12.35 16.80
C THR A 62 8.64 -12.77 18.05
N LEU A 63 7.64 -13.65 17.92
CA LEU A 63 6.98 -14.28 19.06
C LEU A 63 7.88 -15.40 19.64
N PRO A 64 8.17 -15.39 20.96
CA PRO A 64 9.01 -16.38 21.63
C PRO A 64 8.40 -17.79 21.69
#